data_AF-A0A016RWU3-F1
#
_entry.id   AF-A0A016RWU3-F1
#
_cell.length_a   1.000
_cell.length_b   1.000
_cell.length_c   1.000
_cell.angle_alpha   90.00
_cell.angle_beta   90.00
_cell.angle_gamma   90.00
#
_symmetry.space_group_name_H-M   'P 1'
#
loop_
_entity.id
_entity.type
_entity.pdbx_description
1 polymer ?
#
loop_
_entity_poly.entity_id
_entity_poly.type
_entity_poly.pdbx_seq_one_letter_code
_entity_poly.pdbx_strand_id
1 'polypeptide(L)' 'MFRAVFAALLLQRPVLGVLNGVVLSPRDTRSLVKLSSTFLHLSGEATCGGVFIAPNAVLTAAHCVIDENLQ' A
#
# COMPACT_ATOMS: atom_id res chain seq x y z
N MET A 1 32.16 6.66 -0.48
CA MET A 1 30.92 6.21 -1.16
C MET A 1 29.94 5.47 -0.23
N PHE A 2 30.37 4.50 0.58
CA PHE A 2 29.49 3.74 1.51
C PHE A 2 28.69 4.59 2.51
N ARG A 3 29.26 5.65 3.09
CA ARG A 3 28.55 6.51 4.07
C ARG A 3 27.35 7.26 3.49
N ALA A 4 27.41 7.65 2.21
CA ALA A 4 26.32 8.36 1.54
C ALA A 4 25.14 7.41 1.22
N VAL A 5 25.44 6.16 0.84
CA VAL A 5 24.42 5.12 0.62
C VAL A 5 23.71 4.75 1.92
N PHE A 6 24.46 4.58 3.01
CA PHE A 6 23.87 4.29 4.33
C PHE A 6 23.02 5.45 4.85
N ALA A 7 23.47 6.70 4.65
CA ALA A 7 22.69 7.88 4.99
C ALA A 7 21.41 8.01 4.14
N ALA A 8 21.47 7.68 2.85
CA ALA A 8 20.31 7.67 1.96
C ALA A 8 19.28 6.59 2.35
N LEU A 9 19.72 5.38 2.72
CA LEU A 9 18.84 4.32 3.24
C LEU A 9 18.15 4.74 4.55
N LEU A 10 18.88 5.39 5.46
CA LEU A 10 18.33 5.90 6.72
C LEU A 10 17.38 7.10 6.55
N LEU A 11 17.43 7.78 5.39
CA LEU A 11 16.58 8.92 5.03
C LEU A 11 15.34 8.52 4.21
N GLN A 12 15.21 7.26 3.79
CA GLN A 12 13.97 6.75 3.21
C GLN A 12 12.93 6.64 4.32
N ARG A 13 12.31 7.77 4.67
CA ARG A 13 11.05 7.75 5.44
C ARG A 13 10.08 6.93 4.61
N PRO A 14 9.67 5.73 5.04
CA PRO A 14 8.65 5.01 4.30
C PRO A 14 7.40 5.88 4.36
N VAL A 15 7.03 6.49 3.24
CA VAL A 15 5.76 7.18 3.09
C VAL A 15 4.72 6.07 3.15
N LEU A 16 4.17 5.85 4.34
CA LEU A 16 3.27 4.73 4.61
C LEU A 16 1.82 5.07 4.27
N GLY A 17 1.48 6.36 4.19
CA GLY A 17 0.16 6.81 3.77
C GLY A 17 0.00 8.34 3.71
N VAL A 18 -1.07 8.76 3.04
CA VAL A 18 -1.48 10.16 2.88
C VAL A 18 -2.92 10.30 3.37
N LEU A 19 -3.17 11.25 4.28
CA LEU A 19 -4.52 11.57 4.76
C LEU A 19 -4.74 13.07 4.58
N ASN A 20 -5.85 13.47 3.96
CA ASN A 20 -6.19 14.88 3.69
C ASN A 20 -5.09 15.66 2.93
N GLY A 21 -4.32 14.98 2.06
CA GLY A 21 -3.24 15.61 1.30
C GLY A 21 -1.91 15.77 2.05
N VAL A 22 -1.81 15.26 3.29
CA VAL A 22 -0.58 15.30 4.09
C VAL A 22 -0.01 13.89 4.23
N VAL A 23 1.30 13.77 4.01
CA VAL A 23 2.04 12.54 4.30
C VAL A 23 2.10 12.34 5.81
N LEU A 24 1.63 11.19 6.28
CA LEU A 24 1.59 10.85 7.69
C LEU A 24 2.66 9.84 8.09
N SER A 25 2.94 9.79 9.40
CA SER A 25 3.80 8.79 10.00
C SER A 25 3.13 7.40 9.95
N PRO A 26 3.89 6.29 9.85
CA PRO A 26 3.41 4.92 10.03
C PRO A 26 2.43 4.71 11.19
N ARG A 27 2.61 5.48 12.27
CA ARG A 27 1.81 5.37 13.48
C ARG A 27 0.39 5.92 13.32
N ASP A 28 0.23 6.93 12.48
CA ASP A 28 -1.06 7.58 12.22
C ASP A 28 -1.82 6.86 11.11
N THR A 29 -1.12 6.03 10.33
CA THR A 29 -1.68 5.26 9.21
C THR A 29 -1.84 3.78 9.54
N ARG A 30 -1.92 3.40 10.81
CA ARG A 30 -1.91 1.97 11.23
C ARG A 30 -3.05 1.13 10.66
N SER A 31 -4.18 1.74 10.32
CA SER A 31 -5.28 1.01 9.67
C SER A 31 -5.10 0.90 8.15
N LEU A 32 -4.22 1.69 7.53
CA LEU A 32 -4.00 1.66 6.09
C LEU A 32 -3.27 0.38 5.70
N VAL A 33 -3.71 -0.23 4.61
CA VAL A 33 -3.09 -1.43 4.04
C VAL A 33 -2.88 -1.29 2.55
N LYS A 34 -1.81 -1.93 2.06
CA LYS A 34 -1.59 -2.17 0.63
C LYS A 34 -2.20 -3.52 0.27
N LEU A 35 -3.08 -3.54 -0.72
CA LEU A 35 -3.59 -4.73 -1.35
C LEU A 35 -2.74 -5.01 -2.60
N SER A 36 -2.12 -6.18 -2.63
CA SER A 36 -1.23 -6.62 -3.70
C SER A 36 -1.87 -7.83 -4.36
N SER A 37 -2.23 -7.73 -5.64
CA SER A 37 -2.74 -8.86 -6.42
C SER A 37 -1.67 -9.33 -7.41
N THR A 38 -1.42 -10.63 -7.43
CA THR A 38 -0.51 -11.30 -8.36
C THR A 38 -1.32 -11.98 -9.44
N PHE A 39 -1.15 -11.54 -10.69
CA PHE A 39 -1.78 -12.20 -11.83
C PHE A 39 -0.84 -13.27 -12.40
N LEU A 40 -1.25 -14.54 -12.40
CA LEU A 40 -0.58 -15.53 -13.26
C LEU A 40 -0.74 -15.05 -14.71
N HIS A 41 0.35 -15.01 -15.47
CA HIS A 41 0.45 -14.56 -16.89
C HIS A 41 0.64 -13.07 -17.21
N LEU A 42 0.49 -12.13 -16.27
CA LEU A 42 0.83 -10.72 -16.50
C LEU A 42 2.02 -10.35 -15.61
N SER A 43 3.09 -9.81 -16.20
CA SER A 43 4.25 -9.30 -15.46
C SER A 43 3.91 -7.96 -14.78
N GLY A 44 2.94 -7.97 -13.86
CA GLY A 44 2.47 -6.78 -13.16
C GLY A 44 1.75 -7.10 -11.85
N GLU A 45 2.02 -6.31 -10.82
CA GLU A 45 1.30 -6.31 -9.54
C GLU A 45 0.23 -5.19 -9.61
N ALA A 46 -1.05 -5.52 -9.48
CA ALA A 46 -2.04 -4.46 -9.21
C ALA A 46 -1.92 -4.06 -7.74
N THR A 47 -1.73 -2.76 -7.51
CA THR A 47 -1.61 -2.21 -6.16
C THR A 47 -2.81 -1.34 -5.85
N CYS A 48 -3.55 -1.73 -4.81
CA CYS A 48 -4.68 -0.98 -4.28
C CYS A 48 -4.46 -0.61 -2.81
N GLY A 49 -5.25 0.33 -2.31
CA GLY A 49 -5.31 0.68 -0.89
C GLY A 49 -6.49 0.02 -0.17
N GLY A 50 -6.47 0.07 1.16
CA GLY A 50 -7.60 -0.31 2.00
C GLY A 50 -7.44 0.16 3.44
N VAL A 51 -8.47 -0.07 4.26
CA VAL A 51 -8.49 0.24 5.69
C VAL A 51 -9.01 -0.95 6.50
N PHE A 52 -8.30 -1.34 7.55
CA PHE A 52 -8.86 -2.25 8.57
C PHE A 52 -10.04 -1.58 9.29
N ILE A 53 -11.23 -2.18 9.18
CA ILE A 53 -12.45 -1.78 9.92
C ILE A 53 -12.78 -2.74 11.07
N ALA A 54 -12.20 -3.94 11.04
CA ALA A 54 -12.25 -4.94 12.10
C ALA A 54 -10.97 -5.81 12.03
N PRO A 55 -10.67 -6.65 13.05
CA PRO A 55 -9.45 -7.47 13.09
C PRO A 55 -9.24 -8.40 11.88
N ASN A 56 -10.32 -8.76 11.19
CA ASN A 56 -10.33 -9.67 10.05
C ASN A 56 -11.08 -9.09 8.83
N ALA A 57 -11.32 -7.78 8.80
CA ALA A 57 -12.05 -7.13 7.70
C ALA A 57 -11.36 -5.85 7.23
N VAL A 58 -11.16 -5.76 5.91
CA VAL A 58 -10.59 -4.59 5.22
C VAL A 58 -11.65 -4.00 4.30
N LEU A 59 -11.88 -2.69 4.44
CA LEU A 59 -12.66 -1.90 3.49
C LEU A 59 -11.75 -1.44 2.34
N THR A 60 -12.20 -1.65 1.10
CA THR A 60 -11.49 -1.23 -0.12
C THR A 60 -12.49 -0.88 -1.23
N ALA A 61 -12.00 -0.42 -2.38
CA ALA A 61 -12.83 -0.16 -3.55
C ALA A 61 -13.28 -1.48 -4.20
N ALA A 62 -14.50 -1.53 -4.72
CA ALA A 62 -15.06 -2.74 -5.34
C ALA A 62 -14.21 -3.27 -6.52
N HIS A 63 -13.64 -2.37 -7.33
CA HIS A 63 -12.79 -2.77 -8.46
C HIS A 63 -11.41 -3.30 -8.05
N CYS A 64 -11.03 -3.22 -6.76
CA CYS A 64 -9.74 -3.70 -6.26
C CYS A 64 -9.72 -5.18 -5.86
N VAL A 65 -10.88 -5.84 -5.79
CA VAL A 65 -10.99 -7.25 -5.34
C VAL A 65 -11.18 -8.26 -6.48
N ILE A 66 -10.91 -7.83 -7.72
CA ILE A 66 -11.08 -8.57 -8.99
C ILE A 66 -12.56 -8.72 -9.39
N ASP A 67 -12.87 -8.29 -10.61
CA ASP A 67 -14.09 -8.60 -11.33
C ASP A 67 -13.78 -9.79 -12.27
N GLU A 68 -14.05 -11.02 -11.85
CA GLU A 68 -14.02 -12.20 -12.74
C GLU A 68 -15.22 -12.21 -13.71
N ASN A 69 -16.07 -11.18 -13.69
CA ASN A 69 -17.27 -11.07 -14.52
C ASN A 69 -17.29 -9.85 -15.46
N LEU A 70 -16.18 -9.14 -15.66
CA LEU A 70 -16.00 -8.38 -16.89
C LEU A 70 -15.49 -9.32 -17.99
N GLN A 71 -16.46 -10.00 -18.59
CA GLN A 71 -16.37 -10.65 -19.88
C GLN A 71 -16.07 -9.64 -20.99
#